data_AF-A0AAJ0B4I9-F1
#
_entry.id   AF-A0AAJ0B4I9-F1
#
_cell.length_a   1.000
_cell.length_b   1.000
_cell.length_c   1.000
_cell.angle_alpha   90.00
_cell.angle_beta   90.00
_cell.angle_gamma   90.00
#
_symmetry.space_group_name_H-M   'P 1'
#
loop_
_entity.id
_entity.type
_entity.pdbx_description
1 polymer ?
#
loop_
_entity_poly.entity_id
_entity_poly.type
_entity_poly.pdbx_seq_one_letter_code
_entity_poly.pdbx_strand_id
1 'polypeptide(L)'
;MISSCRSHSFRLLSIHTHLACRRLCTMDISSGNVAFGRTCPGEVMQDFLRDQPENVAKIKKLQTSYSRGEVTYQCPIGCKDPAVLRDFISSIDRLEELSIINYEAEASALWPAIFKHAASLKSLSIHTPPQHHSHLWTPATTAEAVKQLPQLKQLELDVELGEALSWLSSEGVGLEPGRSVVNELSSSKEIESILINVDLEDTASAFAGEQIWDVMGCISFPEPNKEVCKKLASILFEKIRGNPSDGAAVLKHLELRFPRRVWDDRCQFYTVAYSVKIKAGETGDVVVDGEGTWKDYLPDWPEYGGFLWNLAHL
;
A
#
# COMPACT_ATOMS: atom_id res chain seq x y z
N MET A 1 48.09 -0.64 -7.44
CA MET A 1 48.40 0.08 -6.18
C MET A 1 47.17 0.04 -5.31
N ILE A 2 47.28 -0.60 -4.16
CA ILE A 2 46.23 -0.70 -3.15
C ILE A 2 46.24 0.63 -2.39
N SER A 3 45.11 1.33 -2.34
CA SER A 3 44.92 2.50 -1.49
C SER A 3 43.66 2.30 -0.65
N SER A 4 43.87 1.98 0.62
CA SER A 4 42.82 1.96 1.65
C SER A 4 42.26 3.36 1.86
N CYS A 5 40.95 3.52 1.80
CA CYS A 5 40.27 4.61 2.50
C CYS A 5 39.75 4.09 3.83
N ARG A 6 40.28 4.70 4.89
CA ARG A 6 40.08 4.35 6.30
C ARG A 6 38.66 4.68 6.75
N SER A 7 38.10 3.74 7.51
CA SER A 7 36.95 3.91 8.39
C SER A 7 37.17 5.11 9.33
N HIS A 8 36.34 6.15 9.22
CA HIS A 8 36.21 7.23 10.19
C HIS A 8 34.72 7.49 10.48
N SER A 9 34.35 7.28 11.74
CA SER A 9 33.21 7.88 12.46
C SER A 9 31.76 7.47 12.11
N PHE A 10 31.41 6.23 12.46
CA PHE A 10 30.04 5.74 12.64
C PHE A 10 29.36 6.18 13.98
N ARG A 11 29.82 7.24 14.64
CA ARG A 11 29.34 7.61 16.00
C ARG A 11 28.28 8.71 16.06
N LEU A 12 28.02 9.44 14.97
CA LEU A 12 27.00 10.51 14.95
C LEU A 12 25.61 10.01 14.52
N LEU A 13 25.50 8.91 13.76
CA LEU A 13 24.20 8.32 13.40
C LEU A 13 23.47 7.69 14.60
N SER A 14 24.21 7.18 15.60
CA SER A 14 23.64 6.47 16.77
C SER A 14 22.88 7.39 17.73
N ILE A 15 23.29 8.67 17.87
CA ILE A 15 22.64 9.60 18.81
C ILE A 15 21.31 10.10 18.25
N HIS A 16 21.18 10.28 16.93
CA HIS A 16 19.93 10.70 16.30
C HIS A 16 18.91 9.55 16.12
N THR A 17 19.36 8.32 15.89
CA THR A 17 18.47 7.13 15.90
C THR A 17 17.85 6.90 17.29
N HIS A 18 18.60 7.09 18.37
CA HIS A 18 18.05 7.03 19.72
C HIS A 18 17.01 8.13 20.01
N LEU A 19 17.11 9.30 19.37
CA LEU A 19 16.15 10.41 19.56
C LEU A 19 14.83 10.19 18.80
N ALA A 20 14.86 9.63 17.60
CA ALA A 20 13.65 9.24 16.87
C ALA A 20 12.93 8.07 17.58
N CYS A 21 13.69 7.09 18.06
CA CYS A 21 13.16 5.96 18.83
C CYS A 21 12.61 6.39 20.21
N ARG A 22 13.27 7.34 20.90
CA ARG A 22 12.74 7.93 22.15
C ARG A 22 11.48 8.79 21.98
N ARG A 23 11.20 9.31 20.77
CA ARG A 23 9.99 10.10 20.50
C ARG A 23 8.75 9.24 20.24
N LEU A 24 8.90 7.97 19.85
CA LEU A 24 7.79 7.00 19.85
C LEU A 24 7.20 6.81 21.27
N CYS A 25 8.01 6.99 22.32
CA CYS A 25 7.56 6.97 23.71
C CYS A 25 6.66 8.17 24.10
N THR A 26 6.44 9.14 23.21
CA THR A 26 5.52 10.28 23.41
C THR A 26 4.30 10.24 22.49
N MET A 27 4.12 9.16 21.73
CA MET A 27 2.97 9.03 20.83
C MET A 27 1.68 8.89 21.64
N ASP A 28 0.80 9.88 21.50
CA ASP A 28 -0.52 9.86 22.14
C ASP A 28 -1.50 8.98 21.35
N ILE A 29 -1.66 7.74 21.81
CA ILE A 29 -2.61 6.78 21.24
C ILE A 29 -4.05 7.00 21.74
N SER A 30 -4.28 7.90 22.72
CA SER A 30 -5.62 8.15 23.27
C SER A 30 -6.57 8.82 22.27
N SER A 31 -6.03 9.44 21.23
CA SER A 31 -6.79 10.03 20.12
C SER A 31 -7.59 9.00 19.31
N GLY A 32 -7.23 7.72 19.41
CA GLY A 32 -7.79 6.64 18.61
C GLY A 32 -7.26 6.59 17.16
N ASN A 33 -6.40 7.52 16.74
CA ASN A 33 -5.75 7.52 15.44
C ASN A 33 -4.24 7.34 15.62
N VAL A 34 -3.71 6.22 15.16
CA VAL A 34 -2.33 5.83 15.41
C VAL A 34 -1.62 5.54 14.09
N ALA A 35 -0.47 6.17 13.89
CA ALA A 35 0.35 6.01 12.69
C ALA A 35 1.81 5.79 13.07
N PHE A 36 2.29 4.54 13.02
CA PHE A 36 3.65 4.18 13.44
C PHE A 36 4.77 4.59 12.44
N GLY A 37 4.42 5.37 11.41
CA GLY A 37 5.31 5.69 10.30
C GLY A 37 5.68 4.49 9.43
N ARG A 38 6.66 4.71 8.56
CA ARG A 38 7.26 3.69 7.67
C ARG A 38 8.08 2.63 8.41
N THR A 39 7.92 2.57 9.74
CA THR A 39 8.75 1.80 10.65
C THR A 39 7.86 0.89 11.53
N CYS A 40 7.97 -0.45 11.48
CA CYS A 40 7.26 -1.39 12.36
C CYS A 40 7.91 -1.38 13.74
N PRO A 41 7.37 -0.69 14.75
CA PRO A 41 8.05 -0.50 16.01
C PRO A 41 7.53 -1.57 16.97
N GLY A 42 7.92 -2.83 16.73
CA GLY A 42 7.40 -3.99 17.46
C GLY A 42 7.55 -3.87 18.98
N GLU A 43 8.70 -3.38 19.45
CA GLU A 43 8.94 -3.12 20.88
C GLU A 43 7.96 -2.09 21.44
N VAL A 44 7.68 -1.01 20.69
CA VAL A 44 6.74 0.04 21.11
C VAL A 44 5.31 -0.48 21.15
N MET A 45 4.91 -1.32 20.20
CA MET A 45 3.61 -2.00 20.22
C MET A 45 3.46 -2.88 21.46
N GLN A 46 4.49 -3.66 21.79
CA GLN A 46 4.50 -4.47 23.01
C GLN A 46 4.45 -3.63 24.29
N ASP A 47 5.14 -2.49 24.31
CA ASP A 47 5.11 -1.54 25.43
C ASP A 47 3.71 -0.96 25.62
N PHE A 48 3.03 -0.54 24.54
CA PHE A 48 1.65 -0.06 24.64
C PHE A 48 0.66 -1.12 25.11
N LEU A 49 0.81 -2.37 24.66
CA LEU A 49 -0.03 -3.48 25.11
C LEU A 49 0.13 -3.75 26.61
N ARG A 50 1.34 -3.57 27.13
CA ARG A 50 1.65 -3.78 28.56
C ARG A 50 1.24 -2.60 29.42
N ASP A 51 1.55 -1.39 28.98
CA ASP A 51 1.51 -0.19 29.82
C ASP A 51 0.24 0.66 29.62
N GLN A 52 -0.45 0.53 28.48
CA GLN A 52 -1.66 1.30 28.15
C GLN A 52 -2.73 0.48 27.37
N PRO A 53 -3.09 -0.74 27.82
CA PRO A 53 -4.01 -1.62 27.09
C PRO A 53 -5.38 -0.99 26.83
N GLU A 54 -5.89 -0.17 27.75
CA GLU A 54 -7.17 0.53 27.61
C GLU A 54 -7.18 1.61 26.54
N ASN A 55 -6.00 2.16 26.18
CA ASN A 55 -5.88 3.09 25.07
C ASN A 55 -5.71 2.34 23.75
N VAL A 56 -4.97 1.22 23.74
CA VAL A 56 -4.88 0.33 22.57
C VAL A 56 -6.27 -0.17 22.14
N ALA A 57 -7.09 -0.60 23.11
CA ALA A 57 -8.45 -1.05 22.86
C ALA A 57 -9.32 -0.01 22.12
N LYS A 58 -9.05 1.29 22.32
CA LYS A 58 -9.80 2.41 21.75
C LYS A 58 -9.31 2.88 20.38
N ILE A 59 -8.22 2.29 19.85
CA ILE A 59 -7.72 2.63 18.52
C ILE A 59 -8.81 2.34 17.47
N LYS A 60 -9.06 3.31 16.60
CA LYS A 60 -10.01 3.23 15.48
C LYS A 60 -9.32 3.25 14.13
N LYS A 61 -8.18 3.94 14.03
CA LYS A 61 -7.39 4.00 12.81
C LYS A 61 -5.96 3.58 13.13
N LEU A 62 -5.46 2.59 12.41
CA LEU A 62 -4.10 2.11 12.54
C LEU A 62 -3.39 2.16 11.19
N GLN A 63 -2.31 2.93 11.12
CA GLN A 63 -1.36 2.88 10.02
C GLN A 63 -0.02 2.36 10.55
N THR A 64 0.53 1.34 9.92
CA THR A 64 1.79 0.74 10.32
C THR A 64 2.53 0.19 9.10
N SER A 65 3.78 -0.20 9.31
CA SER A 65 4.49 -1.06 8.37
C SER A 65 4.77 -2.40 9.04
N TYR A 66 5.20 -3.38 8.25
CA TYR A 66 5.60 -4.71 8.68
C TYR A 66 6.83 -5.15 7.88
N SER A 67 7.88 -5.55 8.62
CA SER A 67 9.05 -6.27 8.08
C SER A 67 9.53 -7.28 9.12
N ARG A 68 9.86 -8.48 8.66
CA ARG A 68 10.47 -9.59 9.41
C ARG A 68 11.98 -9.40 9.49
N GLY A 69 12.60 -8.92 8.41
CA GLY A 69 14.02 -8.60 8.34
C GLY A 69 14.36 -7.18 8.82
N GLU A 70 15.66 -6.88 8.95
CA GLU A 70 16.09 -5.49 8.99
C GLU A 70 16.01 -4.92 7.58
N VAL A 71 15.13 -3.93 7.35
CA VAL A 71 15.14 -3.19 6.09
C VAL A 71 16.40 -2.31 6.07
N THR A 72 17.43 -2.75 5.34
CA THR A 72 18.80 -2.22 5.41
C THR A 72 18.98 -0.79 4.90
N TYR A 73 17.93 -0.10 4.45
CA TYR A 73 18.07 1.18 3.74
C TYR A 73 17.56 2.41 4.52
N GLN A 74 16.73 2.29 5.56
CA GLN A 74 16.17 3.46 6.28
C GLN A 74 15.99 3.31 7.82
N CYS A 75 16.85 2.53 8.48
CA CYS A 75 16.92 2.17 9.93
C CYS A 75 16.56 0.70 10.17
N PRO A 76 17.20 0.01 11.13
CA PRO A 76 16.83 -1.34 11.52
C PRO A 76 15.44 -1.28 12.16
N ILE A 77 14.45 -1.59 11.34
CA ILE A 77 13.06 -1.54 11.71
C ILE A 77 12.46 -2.84 11.22
N GLY A 78 12.16 -3.71 12.18
CA GLY A 78 11.35 -4.87 11.95
C GLY A 78 10.57 -5.15 13.22
N CYS A 79 9.35 -5.64 13.07
CA CYS A 79 8.67 -6.25 14.21
C CYS A 79 9.34 -7.58 14.60
N LYS A 80 10.26 -8.10 13.76
CA LYS A 80 10.99 -9.38 13.86
C LYS A 80 10.08 -10.62 13.89
N ASP A 81 8.88 -10.49 14.44
CA ASP A 81 7.86 -11.50 14.58
C ASP A 81 6.48 -10.93 14.14
N PRO A 82 5.83 -11.51 13.11
CA PRO A 82 4.47 -11.16 12.71
C PRO A 82 3.43 -11.32 13.83
N ALA A 83 3.70 -12.14 14.85
CA ALA A 83 2.82 -12.28 16.00
C ALA A 83 2.63 -10.95 16.74
N VAL A 84 3.65 -10.09 16.81
CA VAL A 84 3.55 -8.80 17.51
C VAL A 84 2.49 -7.90 16.88
N LEU A 85 2.53 -7.74 15.56
CA LEU A 85 1.56 -6.92 14.85
C LEU A 85 0.15 -7.55 14.88
N ARG A 86 0.08 -8.88 14.69
CA ARG A 86 -1.18 -9.63 14.79
C ARG A 86 -1.84 -9.44 16.14
N ASP A 87 -1.08 -9.59 17.22
CA ASP A 87 -1.58 -9.48 18.59
C ASP A 87 -1.97 -8.04 18.90
N PHE A 88 -1.19 -7.05 18.44
CA PHE A 88 -1.54 -5.63 18.56
C PHE A 88 -2.87 -5.29 17.88
N ILE A 89 -3.06 -5.69 16.62
CA ILE A 89 -4.33 -5.52 15.90
C ILE A 89 -5.46 -6.25 16.64
N SER A 90 -5.19 -7.45 17.16
CA SER A 90 -6.16 -8.26 17.90
C SER A 90 -6.53 -7.69 19.26
N SER A 91 -5.73 -6.80 19.85
CA SER A 91 -6.04 -6.13 21.13
C SER A 91 -6.91 -4.89 20.98
N ILE A 92 -7.14 -4.43 19.75
CA ILE A 92 -8.08 -3.35 19.45
C ILE A 92 -9.52 -3.89 19.56
N ASP A 93 -10.46 -3.10 20.10
CA ASP A 93 -11.85 -3.52 20.25
C ASP A 93 -12.68 -3.30 18.98
N ARG A 94 -12.45 -2.16 18.30
CA ARG A 94 -13.27 -1.72 17.17
C ARG A 94 -12.48 -0.92 16.14
N LEU A 95 -11.64 -1.61 15.38
CA LEU A 95 -10.85 -0.98 14.31
C LEU A 95 -11.74 -0.60 13.12
N GLU A 96 -11.65 0.65 12.67
CA GLU A 96 -12.41 1.19 11.54
C GLU A 96 -11.55 1.32 10.28
N GLU A 97 -10.26 1.63 10.41
CA GLU A 97 -9.34 1.78 9.28
C GLU A 97 -8.00 1.12 9.59
N LEU A 98 -7.51 0.29 8.66
CA LEU A 98 -6.23 -0.38 8.74
C LEU A 98 -5.42 -0.15 7.47
N SER A 99 -4.22 0.41 7.60
CA SER A 99 -3.24 0.51 6.52
C SER A 99 -1.91 -0.12 6.95
N ILE A 100 -1.41 -1.06 6.15
CA ILE A 100 -0.17 -1.79 6.43
C ILE A 100 0.72 -1.71 5.20
N ILE A 101 1.92 -1.14 5.37
CA ILE A 101 3.02 -1.33 4.40
C ILE A 101 3.70 -2.66 4.72
N ASN A 102 3.48 -3.67 3.88
CA ASN A 102 4.03 -5.02 4.00
C ASN A 102 5.32 -5.17 3.18
N TYR A 103 6.48 -4.97 3.81
CA TYR A 103 7.79 -5.14 3.16
C TYR A 103 8.17 -6.61 2.90
N GLU A 104 7.45 -7.58 3.48
CA GLU A 104 7.79 -9.01 3.31
C GLU A 104 6.99 -9.70 2.21
N ALA A 105 5.98 -9.04 1.64
CA ALA A 105 5.00 -9.69 0.77
C ALA A 105 4.26 -10.89 1.42
N GLU A 106 4.33 -11.04 2.75
CA GLU A 106 3.73 -12.16 3.50
C GLU A 106 2.96 -11.62 4.73
N ALA A 107 1.73 -11.15 4.52
CA ALA A 107 0.84 -10.72 5.61
C ALA A 107 -0.37 -11.66 5.83
N SER A 108 -0.29 -12.90 5.32
CA SER A 108 -1.32 -13.93 5.48
C SER A 108 -1.65 -14.22 6.96
N ALA A 109 -0.64 -14.17 7.83
CA ALA A 109 -0.77 -14.36 9.27
C ALA A 109 -1.62 -13.27 9.97
N LEU A 110 -1.86 -12.13 9.30
CA LEU A 110 -2.64 -11.02 9.85
C LEU A 110 -4.14 -11.18 9.63
N TRP A 111 -4.57 -12.01 8.66
CA TRP A 111 -5.99 -12.18 8.31
C TRP A 111 -6.90 -12.51 9.51
N PRO A 112 -6.54 -13.44 10.42
CA PRO A 112 -7.38 -13.72 11.58
C PRO A 112 -7.60 -12.48 12.47
N ALA A 113 -6.56 -11.66 12.65
CA ALA A 113 -6.66 -10.42 13.43
C ALA A 113 -7.50 -9.35 12.71
N ILE A 114 -7.39 -9.27 11.38
CA ILE A 114 -8.20 -8.37 10.55
C ILE A 114 -9.68 -8.76 10.62
N PHE A 115 -10.01 -10.05 10.46
CA PHE A 115 -11.39 -10.54 10.49
C PHE A 115 -12.06 -10.41 11.86
N LYS A 116 -11.30 -10.32 12.96
CA LYS A 116 -11.84 -9.93 14.26
C LYS A 116 -12.63 -8.61 14.19
N HIS A 117 -12.23 -7.70 13.29
CA HIS A 117 -12.83 -6.37 13.11
C HIS A 117 -13.91 -6.32 12.03
N ALA A 118 -14.44 -7.48 11.60
CA ALA A 118 -15.48 -7.59 10.57
C ALA A 118 -16.68 -6.65 10.75
N ALA A 119 -17.09 -6.41 11.99
CA ALA A 119 -18.24 -5.58 12.33
C ALA A 119 -17.96 -4.06 12.29
N SER A 120 -16.70 -3.63 12.14
CA SER A 120 -16.32 -2.21 12.21
C SER A 120 -15.39 -1.73 11.12
N LEU A 121 -14.62 -2.62 10.49
CA LEU A 121 -13.59 -2.24 9.53
C LEU A 121 -14.24 -1.71 8.24
N LYS A 122 -13.97 -0.45 7.92
CA LYS A 122 -14.49 0.29 6.76
C LYS A 122 -13.44 0.51 5.68
N SER A 123 -12.16 0.57 6.06
CA SER A 123 -11.06 0.77 5.13
C SER A 123 -9.94 -0.23 5.42
N LEU A 124 -9.52 -0.95 4.38
CA LEU A 124 -8.40 -1.88 4.43
C LEU A 124 -7.42 -1.57 3.30
N SER A 125 -6.17 -1.33 3.68
CA SER A 125 -5.05 -1.15 2.76
C SER A 125 -3.91 -2.06 3.24
N ILE A 126 -3.55 -3.04 2.40
CA ILE A 126 -2.33 -3.83 2.62
C ILE A 126 -1.51 -3.68 1.35
N HIS A 127 -0.41 -2.97 1.52
CA HIS A 127 0.40 -2.44 0.45
C HIS A 127 1.75 -3.13 0.43
N THR A 128 2.14 -3.66 -0.72
CA THR A 128 3.45 -4.29 -0.89
C THR A 128 4.32 -3.40 -1.76
N PRO A 129 5.48 -2.93 -1.27
CA PRO A 129 6.40 -2.18 -2.11
C PRO A 129 6.78 -2.96 -3.38
N PRO A 130 6.88 -2.33 -4.57
CA PRO A 130 6.98 -3.03 -5.86
C PRO A 130 8.24 -3.88 -6.03
N GLN A 131 9.24 -3.72 -5.14
CA GLN A 131 10.40 -4.61 -5.11
C GLN A 131 10.09 -6.01 -4.56
N HIS A 132 8.88 -6.22 -4.00
CA HIS A 132 8.45 -7.50 -3.44
C HIS A 132 7.16 -7.94 -4.14
N HIS A 133 7.15 -9.15 -4.69
CA HIS A 133 5.93 -9.74 -5.26
C HIS A 133 5.02 -10.24 -4.15
N SER A 134 3.81 -9.70 -4.07
CA SER A 134 2.82 -10.10 -3.07
C SER A 134 1.89 -11.19 -3.58
N HIS A 135 1.85 -12.32 -2.87
CA HIS A 135 0.79 -13.31 -3.05
C HIS A 135 -0.37 -13.10 -2.07
N LEU A 136 -0.47 -11.91 -1.47
CA LEU A 136 -1.46 -11.60 -0.45
C LEU A 136 -2.87 -11.53 -1.04
N TRP A 137 -3.01 -10.95 -2.22
CA TRP A 137 -4.29 -10.75 -2.90
C TRP A 137 -4.51 -11.81 -3.97
N THR A 138 -4.84 -13.02 -3.52
CA THR A 138 -5.40 -14.06 -4.40
C THR A 138 -6.92 -13.86 -4.57
N PRO A 139 -7.55 -14.44 -5.60
CA PRO A 139 -9.00 -14.46 -5.72
C PRO A 139 -9.68 -15.04 -4.47
N ALA A 140 -9.13 -16.10 -3.89
CA ALA A 140 -9.69 -16.73 -2.68
C ALA A 140 -9.67 -15.77 -1.48
N THR A 141 -8.55 -15.10 -1.23
CA THR A 141 -8.42 -14.13 -0.13
C THR A 141 -9.27 -12.88 -0.39
N THR A 142 -9.42 -12.45 -1.64
CA THR A 142 -10.32 -11.32 -1.98
C THR A 142 -11.78 -11.70 -1.75
N ALA A 143 -12.21 -12.88 -2.22
CA ALA A 143 -13.56 -13.38 -1.99
C ALA A 143 -13.85 -13.50 -0.49
N GLU A 144 -12.89 -14.01 0.27
CA GLU A 144 -12.98 -14.11 1.72
C GLU A 144 -13.07 -12.74 2.38
N ALA A 145 -12.23 -11.77 1.99
CA ALA A 145 -12.27 -10.41 2.53
C ALA A 145 -13.61 -9.72 2.24
N VAL A 146 -14.12 -9.80 1.00
CA VAL A 146 -15.42 -9.25 0.61
C VAL A 146 -16.56 -9.89 1.40
N LYS A 147 -16.50 -11.20 1.64
CA LYS A 147 -17.54 -11.94 2.38
C LYS A 147 -17.49 -11.69 3.89
N GLN A 148 -16.30 -11.68 4.48
CA GLN A 148 -16.11 -11.62 5.93
C GLN A 148 -16.06 -10.19 6.48
N LEU A 149 -15.83 -9.17 5.64
CA LEU A 149 -15.78 -7.77 6.06
C LEU A 149 -16.97 -6.99 5.47
N PRO A 150 -18.21 -7.21 5.97
CA PRO A 150 -19.42 -6.64 5.38
C PRO A 150 -19.56 -5.12 5.57
N GLN A 151 -18.67 -4.48 6.33
CA GLN A 151 -18.64 -3.02 6.51
C GLN A 151 -17.58 -2.34 5.65
N LEU A 152 -16.83 -3.11 4.85
CA LEU A 152 -15.72 -2.62 4.06
C LEU A 152 -16.22 -1.76 2.88
N LYS A 153 -15.85 -0.47 2.92
CA LYS A 153 -16.21 0.54 1.91
C LYS A 153 -15.02 0.92 1.03
N GLN A 154 -13.81 0.78 1.55
CA GLN A 154 -12.57 1.14 0.87
C GLN A 154 -11.60 -0.03 0.92
N LEU A 155 -11.05 -0.38 -0.24
CA LEU A 155 -10.10 -1.47 -0.38
C LEU A 155 -8.93 -1.03 -1.26
N GLU A 156 -7.71 -1.22 -0.77
CA GLU A 156 -6.49 -1.15 -1.57
C GLU A 156 -5.88 -2.54 -1.69
N LEU A 157 -5.54 -2.92 -2.92
CA LEU A 157 -4.94 -4.21 -3.24
C LEU A 157 -3.89 -4.11 -4.34
N ASP A 158 -3.00 -5.09 -4.37
CA ASP A 158 -1.94 -5.24 -5.36
C ASP A 158 -2.35 -6.33 -6.38
N VAL A 159 -2.02 -6.14 -7.66
CA VAL A 159 -2.27 -7.11 -8.74
C VAL A 159 -1.05 -7.28 -9.63
N GLU A 160 -0.83 -8.52 -10.07
CA GLU A 160 0.28 -8.84 -10.96
C GLU A 160 0.07 -8.28 -12.37
N LEU A 161 1.16 -7.90 -13.03
CA LEU A 161 1.15 -7.39 -14.41
C LEU A 161 0.44 -8.33 -15.40
N GLY A 162 0.63 -9.65 -15.25
CA GLY A 162 0.00 -10.65 -16.12
C GLY A 162 -1.53 -10.63 -16.02
N GLU A 163 -2.08 -10.46 -14.82
CA GLU A 163 -3.52 -10.28 -14.62
C GLU A 163 -3.98 -8.95 -15.25
N ALA A 164 -3.25 -7.86 -15.04
CA ALA A 164 -3.57 -6.56 -15.63
C ALA A 164 -3.62 -6.58 -17.17
N LEU A 165 -2.66 -7.27 -17.81
CA LEU A 165 -2.61 -7.43 -19.26
C LEU A 165 -3.76 -8.30 -19.77
N SER A 166 -4.18 -9.33 -19.03
CA SER A 166 -5.31 -10.18 -19.42
C SER A 166 -6.60 -9.39 -19.58
N TRP A 167 -6.83 -8.37 -18.75
CA TRP A 167 -8.01 -7.51 -18.81
C TRP A 167 -8.02 -6.58 -20.02
N LEU A 168 -6.85 -6.23 -20.57
CA LEU A 168 -6.75 -5.46 -21.80
C LEU A 168 -7.02 -6.29 -23.05
N SER A 169 -6.78 -7.60 -22.99
CA SER A 169 -6.98 -8.50 -24.12
C SER A 169 -8.48 -8.83 -24.26
N SER A 170 -9.12 -8.31 -25.31
CA SER A 170 -10.48 -8.71 -25.70
C SER A 170 -10.58 -10.15 -26.23
N GLU A 171 -9.44 -10.83 -26.37
CA GLU A 171 -9.31 -12.13 -27.05
C GLU A 171 -9.38 -13.35 -26.12
N GLY A 172 -9.71 -13.17 -24.84
CA GLY A 172 -9.94 -14.33 -23.97
C GLY A 172 -8.71 -15.22 -23.82
N VAL A 173 -7.51 -14.63 -23.70
CA VAL A 173 -6.40 -15.31 -23.00
C VAL A 173 -6.80 -15.33 -21.54
N GLY A 174 -7.71 -16.27 -21.25
CA GLY A 174 -8.42 -16.35 -20.00
C GLY A 174 -7.42 -16.57 -18.90
N LEU A 175 -7.34 -15.63 -17.97
CA LEU A 175 -7.27 -16.08 -16.59
C LEU A 175 -8.41 -17.08 -16.43
N GLU A 176 -8.08 -18.33 -16.08
CA GLU A 176 -9.10 -19.35 -15.88
C GLU A 176 -10.22 -18.82 -14.97
N PRO A 177 -11.49 -19.19 -15.19
CA PRO A 177 -12.59 -18.84 -14.29
C PRO A 177 -12.21 -19.16 -12.83
N GLY A 178 -12.16 -18.14 -11.97
CA GLY A 178 -11.67 -18.26 -10.58
C GLY A 178 -10.27 -17.70 -10.33
N ARG A 179 -9.58 -17.16 -11.34
CA ARG A 179 -8.25 -16.53 -11.20
C ARG A 179 -8.24 -15.00 -11.09
N SER A 180 -9.38 -14.33 -11.26
CA SER A 180 -9.38 -12.86 -11.26
C SER A 180 -9.95 -12.25 -9.98
N VAL A 181 -9.12 -11.45 -9.31
CA VAL A 181 -9.48 -10.65 -8.12
C VAL A 181 -10.69 -9.75 -8.42
N VAL A 182 -10.76 -9.21 -9.63
CA VAL A 182 -11.84 -8.31 -10.08
C VAL A 182 -13.22 -8.97 -10.11
N ASN A 183 -13.30 -10.27 -10.40
CA ASN A 183 -14.61 -10.95 -10.40
C ASN A 183 -15.19 -11.00 -8.98
N GLU A 184 -14.34 -11.22 -7.98
CA GLU A 184 -14.76 -11.25 -6.58
C GLU A 184 -15.19 -9.86 -6.10
N LEU A 185 -14.50 -8.80 -6.54
CA LEU A 185 -14.87 -7.42 -6.24
C LEU A 185 -16.24 -7.03 -6.82
N SER A 186 -16.57 -7.52 -8.03
CA SER A 186 -17.87 -7.23 -8.66
C SER A 186 -19.07 -7.80 -7.91
N SER A 187 -18.85 -8.78 -7.02
CA SER A 187 -19.89 -9.33 -6.16
C SER A 187 -20.17 -8.48 -4.91
N SER A 188 -19.28 -7.54 -4.58
CA SER A 188 -19.44 -6.67 -3.42
C SER A 188 -20.47 -5.59 -3.67
N LYS A 189 -21.39 -5.43 -2.72
CA LYS A 189 -22.42 -4.36 -2.73
C LYS A 189 -22.13 -3.22 -1.75
N GLU A 190 -20.97 -3.24 -1.09
CA GLU A 190 -20.65 -2.28 -0.02
C GLU A 190 -19.40 -1.45 -0.35
N ILE A 191 -18.53 -1.94 -1.22
CA ILE A 191 -17.28 -1.26 -1.58
C ILE A 191 -17.57 -0.06 -2.49
N GLU A 192 -17.32 1.13 -1.96
CA GLU A 192 -17.54 2.42 -2.63
C GLU A 192 -16.28 2.92 -3.35
N SER A 193 -15.09 2.52 -2.88
CA SER A 193 -13.81 2.99 -3.43
C SER A 193 -12.79 1.86 -3.47
N ILE A 194 -12.09 1.73 -4.59
CA ILE A 194 -11.02 0.74 -4.76
C ILE A 194 -9.75 1.43 -5.24
N LEU A 195 -8.62 1.00 -4.70
CA LEU A 195 -7.30 1.32 -5.19
C LEU A 195 -6.61 0.02 -5.65
N ILE A 196 -6.12 0.00 -6.88
CA ILE A 196 -5.41 -1.16 -7.44
C ILE A 196 -4.00 -0.72 -7.80
N ASN A 197 -2.99 -1.34 -7.18
CA ASN A 197 -1.59 -1.19 -7.58
C ASN A 197 -1.24 -2.30 -8.58
N VAL A 198 -0.81 -1.92 -9.79
CA VAL A 198 -0.34 -2.86 -10.81
C VAL A 198 1.17 -2.98 -10.71
N ASP A 199 1.66 -4.14 -10.28
CA ASP A 199 3.10 -4.36 -10.07
C ASP A 199 3.86 -4.37 -11.40
N LEU A 200 4.53 -3.26 -11.73
CA LEU A 200 5.31 -3.14 -12.96
C LEU A 200 6.78 -3.53 -12.75
N GLU A 201 7.23 -4.58 -13.43
CA GLU A 201 8.65 -4.96 -13.55
C GLU A 201 9.47 -3.91 -14.29
N ASP A 202 10.69 -3.56 -13.88
CA ASP A 202 11.54 -2.48 -14.45
C ASP A 202 11.72 -2.47 -15.99
N THR A 203 11.37 -3.56 -16.67
CA THR A 203 11.33 -3.67 -18.14
C THR A 203 10.17 -2.88 -18.76
N ALA A 204 10.22 -2.69 -20.08
CA ALA A 204 9.12 -2.09 -20.83
C ALA A 204 7.85 -2.98 -20.75
N SER A 205 6.70 -2.33 -20.62
CA SER A 205 5.39 -2.99 -20.67
C SER A 205 4.42 -2.21 -21.54
N ALA A 206 3.20 -2.71 -21.70
CA ALA A 206 2.13 -1.98 -22.38
C ALA A 206 1.78 -0.64 -21.69
N PHE A 207 2.11 -0.50 -20.40
CA PHE A 207 1.72 0.62 -19.54
C PHE A 207 2.79 1.70 -19.40
N ALA A 208 4.07 1.37 -19.60
CA ALA A 208 5.18 2.32 -19.49
C ALA A 208 6.40 1.81 -20.25
N GLY A 209 7.21 2.74 -20.75
CA GLY A 209 8.51 2.43 -21.34
C GLY A 209 9.49 1.77 -20.36
N GLU A 210 10.63 1.33 -20.88
CA GLU A 210 11.75 0.85 -20.08
C GLU A 210 12.32 1.98 -19.23
N GLN A 211 12.83 1.66 -18.03
CA GLN A 211 13.58 2.62 -17.23
C GLN A 211 14.86 3.04 -17.96
N ILE A 212 15.04 4.35 -18.15
CA ILE A 212 16.23 4.91 -18.80
C ILE A 212 17.12 5.56 -17.74
N TRP A 213 18.38 5.13 -17.71
CA TRP A 213 19.44 5.78 -16.97
C TRP A 213 19.87 7.03 -17.71
N ASP A 214 19.80 8.18 -17.05
CA ASP A 214 20.32 9.41 -17.60
C ASP A 214 21.86 9.46 -17.53
N VAL A 215 22.44 10.49 -18.14
CA VAL A 215 23.90 10.68 -18.25
C VAL A 215 24.59 10.83 -16.88
N MET A 216 23.82 11.13 -15.83
CA MET A 216 24.30 11.28 -14.45
C MET A 216 24.12 10.00 -13.62
N GLY A 217 23.55 8.94 -14.21
CA GLY A 217 23.26 7.69 -13.51
C GLY A 217 21.97 7.73 -12.68
N CYS A 218 21.11 8.74 -12.86
CA CYS A 218 19.79 8.80 -12.25
C CYS A 218 18.76 8.10 -13.17
N ILE A 219 17.78 7.41 -12.58
CA ILE A 219 16.69 6.83 -13.39
C ILE A 219 15.65 7.92 -13.65
N SER A 220 15.40 8.22 -14.93
CA SER A 220 14.30 9.08 -15.34
C SER A 220 12.96 8.35 -15.23
N PHE A 221 11.88 9.06 -14.88
CA PHE A 221 10.54 8.50 -14.84
C PHE A 221 10.15 8.02 -16.25
N PRO A 222 9.96 6.70 -16.48
CA PRO A 222 9.60 6.23 -17.81
C PRO A 222 8.26 6.83 -18.20
N GLU A 223 8.13 7.29 -19.44
CA GLU A 223 6.88 7.89 -19.90
C GLU A 223 5.77 6.82 -19.86
N PRO A 224 4.66 7.07 -19.12
CA PRO A 224 3.56 6.13 -19.08
C PRO A 224 2.81 6.16 -20.41
N ASN A 225 2.35 5.00 -20.87
CA ASN A 225 1.40 4.92 -21.97
C ASN A 225 0.00 5.32 -21.48
N LYS A 226 -0.21 6.64 -21.40
CA LYS A 226 -1.42 7.25 -20.80
C LYS A 226 -2.71 6.63 -21.34
N GLU A 227 -2.79 6.39 -22.65
CA GLU A 227 -3.99 5.88 -23.30
C GLU A 227 -4.29 4.43 -22.91
N VAL A 228 -3.27 3.58 -22.83
CA VAL A 228 -3.44 2.18 -22.38
C VAL A 228 -3.83 2.13 -20.90
N CYS A 229 -3.20 2.96 -20.05
CA CYS A 229 -3.53 3.04 -18.63
C CYS A 229 -4.97 3.51 -18.39
N LYS A 230 -5.42 4.55 -19.11
CA LYS A 230 -6.82 5.01 -19.08
C LYS A 230 -7.78 3.92 -19.54
N LYS A 231 -7.47 3.25 -20.66
CA LYS A 231 -8.29 2.16 -21.19
C LYS A 231 -8.46 1.03 -20.16
N LEU A 232 -7.38 0.61 -19.50
CA LEU A 232 -7.45 -0.43 -18.47
C LEU A 232 -8.33 0.01 -17.30
N ALA A 233 -8.08 1.21 -16.77
CA ALA A 233 -8.85 1.73 -15.65
C ALA A 233 -10.36 1.78 -15.98
N SER A 234 -10.74 2.22 -17.19
CA SER A 234 -12.15 2.25 -17.61
C SER A 234 -12.76 0.85 -17.70
N ILE A 235 -12.04 -0.13 -18.28
CA ILE A 235 -12.50 -1.52 -18.35
C ILE A 235 -12.74 -2.09 -16.95
N LEU A 236 -11.81 -1.85 -16.03
CA LEU A 236 -11.92 -2.33 -14.65
C LEU A 236 -13.06 -1.68 -13.90
N PHE A 237 -13.21 -0.36 -14.03
CA PHE A 237 -14.28 0.38 -13.37
C PHE A 237 -15.64 -0.15 -13.78
N GLU A 238 -15.90 -0.30 -15.08
CA GLU A 238 -17.16 -0.84 -15.60
C GLU A 238 -17.40 -2.28 -15.15
N LYS A 239 -16.34 -3.12 -15.19
CA LYS A 239 -16.46 -4.53 -14.81
C LYS A 239 -16.77 -4.71 -13.33
N ILE A 240 -16.15 -3.92 -12.44
CA ILE A 240 -16.39 -4.01 -10.99
C ILE A 240 -17.73 -3.36 -10.63
N ARG A 241 -18.01 -2.18 -11.21
CA ARG A 241 -19.24 -1.43 -10.94
C ARG A 241 -20.48 -2.20 -11.39
N GLY A 242 -20.36 -3.01 -12.44
CA GLY A 242 -21.46 -3.76 -13.02
C GLY A 242 -22.49 -2.86 -13.70
N ASN A 243 -23.58 -3.46 -14.17
CA ASN A 243 -24.63 -2.72 -14.86
C ASN A 243 -25.50 -1.96 -13.84
N PRO A 244 -25.68 -0.63 -13.95
CA PRO A 244 -26.46 0.15 -12.99
C PRO A 244 -27.92 -0.34 -12.82
N SER A 245 -28.44 -1.04 -13.84
CA SER A 245 -29.77 -1.65 -13.85
C SER A 245 -29.93 -2.85 -12.91
N ASP A 246 -28.84 -3.48 -12.45
CA ASP A 246 -28.87 -4.72 -11.67
C ASP A 246 -29.00 -4.47 -10.14
N GLY A 247 -29.21 -3.20 -9.76
CA GLY A 247 -29.40 -2.76 -8.38
C GLY A 247 -28.13 -2.14 -7.80
N ALA A 248 -28.19 -0.81 -7.61
CA ALA A 248 -27.21 0.08 -6.98
C ALA A 248 -25.74 -0.27 -7.23
N ALA A 249 -25.20 0.20 -8.35
CA ALA A 249 -23.76 0.35 -8.53
C ALA A 249 -23.16 1.16 -7.36
N VAL A 250 -22.49 0.48 -6.41
CA VAL A 250 -21.95 1.11 -5.20
C VAL A 250 -20.57 1.71 -5.41
N LEU A 251 -19.80 1.17 -6.37
CA LEU A 251 -18.48 1.70 -6.69
C LEU A 251 -18.58 3.13 -7.26
N LYS A 252 -18.07 4.08 -6.50
CA LYS A 252 -18.00 5.51 -6.85
C LYS A 252 -16.65 5.89 -7.43
N HIS A 253 -15.58 5.28 -6.93
CA HIS A 253 -14.21 5.66 -7.24
C HIS A 253 -13.31 4.44 -7.48
N LEU A 254 -12.47 4.52 -8.51
CA LEU A 254 -11.36 3.62 -8.74
C LEU A 254 -10.09 4.43 -8.98
N GLU A 255 -9.01 4.10 -8.28
CA GLU A 255 -7.66 4.57 -8.60
C GLU A 255 -6.80 3.39 -9.03
N LEU A 256 -6.24 3.48 -10.23
CA LEU A 256 -5.28 2.51 -10.74
C LEU A 256 -3.89 3.14 -10.66
N ARG A 257 -2.99 2.53 -9.90
CA ARG A 257 -1.61 2.97 -9.72
C ARG A 257 -0.67 2.05 -10.46
N PHE A 258 0.30 2.65 -11.13
CA PHE A 258 1.37 1.95 -11.84
C PHE A 258 2.71 2.27 -11.17
N PRO A 259 3.03 1.62 -10.04
CA PRO A 259 4.27 1.87 -9.31
C PRO A 259 5.53 1.53 -10.09
N ARG A 260 6.58 2.33 -9.89
CA ARG A 260 7.92 2.18 -10.45
C ARG A 260 8.99 2.58 -9.43
N ARG A 261 10.11 1.87 -9.46
CA ARG A 261 11.31 2.24 -8.72
C ARG A 261 12.05 3.34 -9.46
N VAL A 262 12.54 4.31 -8.71
CA VAL A 262 13.35 5.42 -9.22
C VAL A 262 14.53 5.60 -8.29
N TRP A 263 15.69 5.90 -8.85
CA TRP A 263 16.92 6.08 -8.10
C TRP A 263 17.27 7.56 -8.05
N ASP A 264 17.60 8.04 -6.85
CA ASP A 264 18.23 9.34 -6.68
C ASP A 264 19.74 9.28 -6.98
N ASP A 265 20.37 10.45 -6.99
CA ASP A 265 21.78 10.67 -7.21
C ASP A 265 22.71 10.06 -6.13
N ARG A 266 22.14 9.60 -5.01
CA ARG A 266 22.82 8.99 -3.86
C ARG A 266 22.62 7.47 -3.82
N CYS A 267 22.14 6.87 -4.90
CA CYS A 267 21.80 5.45 -5.00
C CYS A 267 20.73 5.01 -3.97
N GLN A 268 19.88 5.93 -3.52
CA GLN A 268 18.69 5.60 -2.75
C GLN A 268 17.53 5.46 -3.72
N PHE A 269 16.84 4.33 -3.68
CA PHE A 269 15.62 4.19 -4.45
C PHE A 269 14.42 4.75 -3.68
N TYR A 270 13.48 5.35 -4.40
CA TYR A 270 12.15 5.67 -3.94
C TYR A 270 11.14 5.16 -4.96
N THR A 271 9.89 5.00 -4.53
CA THR A 271 8.82 4.50 -5.39
C THR A 271 7.87 5.62 -5.72
N VAL A 272 7.63 5.81 -7.01
CA VAL A 272 6.56 6.66 -7.52
C VAL A 272 5.50 5.81 -8.21
N ALA A 273 4.28 6.31 -8.29
CA ALA A 273 3.25 5.69 -9.09
C ALA A 273 2.59 6.70 -10.02
N TYR A 274 2.38 6.29 -11.26
CA TYR A 274 1.49 6.99 -12.17
C TYR A 274 0.07 6.56 -11.81
N SER A 275 -0.76 7.49 -11.34
CA SER A 275 -2.13 7.22 -10.93
C SER A 275 -3.12 7.65 -12.00
N VAL A 276 -4.04 6.76 -12.38
CA VAL A 276 -5.25 7.09 -13.15
C VAL A 276 -6.45 6.97 -12.22
N LYS A 277 -7.24 8.03 -12.10
CA LYS A 277 -8.43 8.06 -11.26
C LYS A 277 -9.67 8.08 -12.13
N ILE A 278 -10.66 7.27 -11.75
CA ILE A 278 -11.93 7.15 -12.43
C ILE A 278 -13.06 7.26 -11.40
N LYS A 279 -14.14 7.95 -11.79
CA LYS A 279 -15.34 8.08 -10.98
C LYS A 279 -16.60 7.91 -11.82
N ALA A 280 -17.69 7.54 -11.16
CA ALA A 280 -19.01 7.63 -11.77
C ALA A 280 -19.39 9.11 -11.93
N GLY A 281 -19.79 9.51 -13.13
CA GLY A 281 -20.39 10.81 -13.42
C GLY A 281 -21.83 10.90 -12.93
N GLU A 282 -22.36 12.12 -12.88
CA GLU A 282 -23.73 12.41 -12.39
C GLU A 282 -24.81 11.72 -13.23
N THR A 283 -24.56 11.52 -14.52
CA THR A 283 -25.43 10.82 -15.47
C THR A 283 -25.25 9.31 -15.47
N GLY A 284 -24.32 8.80 -14.66
CA GLY A 284 -23.96 7.39 -14.63
C GLY A 284 -22.82 7.00 -15.58
N ASP A 285 -22.35 7.91 -16.44
CA ASP A 285 -21.20 7.68 -17.33
C ASP A 285 -19.87 7.58 -16.56
N VAL A 286 -18.83 7.03 -17.19
CA VAL A 286 -17.48 6.92 -16.59
C VAL A 286 -16.67 8.17 -16.88
N VAL A 287 -16.16 8.81 -15.82
CA VAL A 287 -15.35 10.02 -15.91
C VAL A 287 -13.93 9.71 -15.44
N VAL A 288 -12.95 9.90 -16.34
CA VAL A 288 -11.53 9.88 -15.98
C VAL A 288 -11.16 11.24 -15.38
N ASP A 289 -10.68 11.23 -14.14
CA ASP A 289 -10.35 12.42 -13.36
C ASP A 289 -8.89 12.82 -13.63
N GLY A 290 -8.65 13.45 -14.79
CA GLY A 290 -7.36 14.03 -15.18
C GLY A 290 -6.46 13.15 -16.06
N GLU A 291 -5.27 13.67 -16.41
CA GLU A 291 -4.30 13.00 -17.29
C GLU A 291 -3.39 11.97 -16.60
N GLY A 292 -3.64 11.70 -15.32
CA GLY A 292 -2.75 10.95 -14.45
C GLY A 292 -1.46 11.69 -14.11
N THR A 293 -0.91 11.41 -12.94
CA THR A 293 0.27 12.12 -12.41
C THR A 293 1.17 11.14 -11.68
N TRP A 294 2.48 11.32 -11.83
CA TRP A 294 3.45 10.71 -10.93
C TRP A 294 3.34 11.33 -9.55
N LYS A 295 3.13 10.51 -8.53
CA LYS A 295 3.13 10.90 -7.12
C LYS A 295 3.91 9.89 -6.30
N ASP A 296 4.23 10.28 -5.06
CA ASP A 296 4.70 9.34 -4.06
C ASP A 296 3.74 8.15 -3.97
N TYR A 297 4.32 6.95 -4.04
CA TYR A 297 3.55 5.71 -4.03
C TYR A 297 2.98 5.36 -2.65
N LEU A 298 3.64 5.84 -1.60
CA LEU A 298 3.24 5.58 -0.23
C LEU A 298 1.99 6.40 0.13
N PRO A 299 1.07 5.85 0.96
CA PRO A 299 -0.12 6.59 1.38
C PRO A 299 0.26 7.89 2.09
N ASP A 300 -0.62 8.88 2.07
CA ASP A 300 -0.42 10.11 2.85
C ASP A 300 -0.41 9.74 4.34
N TRP A 301 0.79 9.72 4.93
CA TRP A 301 0.95 9.58 6.37
C TRP A 301 0.61 10.92 7.00
N PRO A 302 -0.14 10.97 8.11
CA PRO A 302 -0.27 12.21 8.86
C PRO A 302 1.14 12.68 9.17
N GLU A 303 1.52 13.81 8.57
CA GLU A 303 2.72 14.51 8.94
C GLU A 303 2.51 14.85 10.42
N TYR A 304 3.19 14.14 11.31
CA TYR A 304 3.27 14.56 12.71
C TYR A 304 3.68 16.02 12.68
N GLY A 305 2.75 16.90 13.07
CA GLY A 305 2.83 18.33 12.79
C GLY A 305 4.23 18.87 13.00
N GLY A 306 4.85 19.31 11.91
CA GLY A 306 6.01 20.20 11.95
C GLY A 306 7.39 19.59 12.20
N PHE A 307 7.71 18.39 11.71
CA PHE A 307 9.11 18.03 11.50
C PHE A 307 9.33 17.36 10.15
N LEU A 308 9.45 18.21 9.13
CA LEU A 308 10.05 17.88 7.84
C LEU A 308 11.33 17.06 8.05
N TRP A 309 11.36 15.88 7.45
CA TRP A 309 12.60 15.20 7.09
C TRP A 309 13.31 16.03 6.01
N ASN A 310 13.96 17.13 6.39
CA ASN A 310 15.00 17.75 5.59
C ASN A 310 16.29 16.95 5.80
N LEU A 311 16.40 15.81 5.09
CA LEU A 311 17.69 15.16 4.84
C LEU A 311 18.16 15.34 3.39
N ALA A 312 17.53 16.24 2.63
CA ALA A 312 17.98 16.60 1.29
C ALA A 312 19.11 17.66 1.24
N HIS A 313 19.51 18.29 2.37
CA HIS A 313 20.52 19.36 2.37
C HIS A 313 21.56 19.25 3.51
N LEU A 314 22.08 18.04 3.75
CA LEU A 314 23.40 17.84 4.35
C LEU A 314 24.15 16.72 3.61
#